data_AF-A0A2K1Q4S9-F1
#
_entry.id   AF-A0A2K1Q4S9-F1
#
_cell.length_a   1.000
_cell.length_b   1.000
_cell.length_c   1.000
_cell.angle_alpha   90.00
_cell.angle_beta   90.00
_cell.angle_gamma   90.00
#
_symmetry.space_group_name_H-M   'P 1'
#
loop_
_entity.id
_entity.type
_entity.pdbx_description
1 polymer ?
#
loop_
_entity_poly.entity_id
_entity_poly.type
_entity_poly.pdbx_seq_one_letter_code
_entity_poly.pdbx_strand_id
1 'polypeptide(L)'
;MANRNSVIDGQCAPVSDNGLVYSEILGWIDLGHARGMDILQLLYKMDIGEHGQSDYYTVSYGQTMYKDSTRRIGIGKHCTWRIKRGRSLPQRHSIALAMMMSTAMRFEALQASIPFSWRTDSGFSAEDLVSDLFGFYRAIRPNNYFPFLLLISKAEALARWDHYGPPGNYKNKLFKPLLFPDPQKNRHAVPQYGQLPNFMMSVEPFTNFASGIAEIVTDNGTQINVFTQPRTFDVKRTP
;
A
#
# COMPACT_ATOMS: atom_id res chain seq x y z
N MET A 1 9.35 -8.32 2.62
CA MET A 1 9.05 -9.13 3.82
C MET A 1 9.67 -8.47 5.04
N ALA A 2 8.88 -8.24 6.09
CA ALA A 2 9.36 -7.62 7.33
C ALA A 2 10.60 -8.33 7.90
N ASN A 3 11.59 -7.55 8.35
CA ASN A 3 12.80 -8.04 9.00
C ASN A 3 12.95 -7.40 10.38
N ARG A 4 13.27 -8.19 11.41
CA ARG A 4 13.52 -7.68 12.77
C ARG A 4 14.61 -6.60 12.79
N ASN A 5 15.60 -6.72 11.90
CA ASN A 5 16.69 -5.76 11.78
C ASN A 5 16.30 -4.46 11.07
N SER A 6 15.19 -4.45 10.30
CA SER A 6 14.64 -3.21 9.72
C SER A 6 13.69 -2.48 10.67
N VAL A 7 13.42 -2.99 11.88
CA VAL A 7 12.71 -2.25 12.92
C VAL A 7 13.58 -1.06 13.35
N ILE A 8 13.05 0.16 13.20
CA ILE A 8 13.70 1.41 13.64
C ILE A 8 12.91 2.03 14.81
N ASP A 9 13.39 3.14 15.36
CA ASP A 9 12.64 3.86 16.39
C ASP A 9 11.51 4.71 15.78
N GLY A 10 10.38 4.81 16.48
CA GLY A 10 9.25 5.64 16.07
C GLY A 10 9.64 7.11 15.81
N GLN A 11 10.59 7.66 16.57
CA GLN A 11 11.08 9.03 16.37
C GLN A 11 11.81 9.22 15.03
N CYS A 12 12.36 8.15 14.45
CA CYS A 12 13.03 8.19 13.14
C CYS A 12 12.05 8.15 11.97
N ALA A 13 10.81 7.72 12.17
CA ALA A 13 9.84 7.51 11.07
C ALA A 13 9.58 8.73 10.16
N PRO A 14 9.50 9.98 10.67
CA PRO A 14 9.22 11.15 9.83
C PRO A 14 10.31 11.47 8.78
N VAL A 15 11.54 11.01 9.01
CA VAL A 15 12.72 11.26 8.17
C VAL A 15 13.26 9.99 7.49
N SER A 16 12.63 8.83 7.72
CA SER A 16 13.14 7.54 7.24
C SER A 16 12.47 7.11 5.95
N ASP A 17 13.29 6.83 4.94
CA ASP A 17 12.89 6.55 3.56
C ASP A 17 12.51 5.07 3.30
N ASN A 18 12.73 4.24 4.32
CA ASN A 18 12.49 2.80 4.45
C ASN A 18 12.56 2.41 5.95
N GLY A 19 12.29 1.14 6.26
CA GLY A 19 12.29 0.61 7.63
C GLY A 19 10.88 0.28 8.13
N LEU A 20 10.80 -0.39 9.26
CA LEU A 20 9.55 -0.84 9.88
C LEU A 20 9.40 -0.15 11.25
N VAL A 21 8.22 0.39 11.54
CA VAL A 21 7.88 0.97 12.85
C VAL A 21 6.55 0.44 13.35
N TYR A 22 6.29 0.60 14.64
CA TYR A 22 5.02 0.24 15.25
C TYR A 22 4.27 1.49 15.75
N SER A 23 2.96 1.48 15.56
CA SER A 23 1.98 2.51 15.88
C SER A 23 0.85 1.89 16.72
N GLU A 24 0.50 2.49 17.87
CA GLU A 24 -0.67 2.04 18.64
C GLU A 24 -2.01 2.31 17.90
N ILE A 25 -1.99 3.08 16.81
CA ILE A 25 -3.16 3.43 15.98
C ILE A 25 -3.26 2.58 14.70
N LEU A 26 -2.14 2.30 14.02
CA LEU A 26 -2.11 1.58 12.74
C LEU A 26 -1.52 0.16 12.81
N GLY A 27 -0.86 -0.21 13.92
CA GLY A 27 -0.11 -1.45 14.03
C GLY A 27 1.29 -1.31 13.43
N TRP A 28 1.77 -2.33 12.73
CA TRP A 28 3.02 -2.27 11.99
C TRP A 28 2.89 -1.42 10.72
N ILE A 29 3.91 -0.63 10.41
CA ILE A 29 3.98 0.25 9.23
C ILE A 29 5.33 0.04 8.53
N ASP A 30 5.32 -0.35 7.26
CA ASP A 30 6.49 -0.31 6.38
C ASP A 30 6.61 1.10 5.77
N LEU A 31 7.72 1.78 6.06
CA LEU A 31 7.96 3.16 5.65
C LEU A 31 8.36 3.30 4.17
N GLY A 32 8.74 2.21 3.50
CA GLY A 32 8.97 2.15 2.06
C GLY A 32 7.67 2.10 1.26
N HIS A 33 6.68 1.34 1.75
CA HIS A 33 5.30 1.33 1.25
C HIS A 33 4.57 2.64 1.55
N ALA A 34 4.68 3.14 2.78
CA ALA A 34 4.00 4.35 3.26
C ALA A 34 4.47 5.69 2.63
N ARG A 35 5.15 5.66 1.48
CA ARG A 35 5.65 6.84 0.76
C ARG A 35 4.64 7.45 -0.20
N GLY A 36 3.74 6.65 -0.78
CA GLY A 36 2.75 7.11 -1.77
C GLY A 36 3.33 7.63 -3.09
N MET A 37 4.59 7.30 -3.42
CA MET A 37 5.26 7.77 -4.65
C MET A 37 4.59 7.26 -5.94
N ASP A 38 3.93 6.13 -5.85
CA ASP A 38 3.07 5.50 -6.86
C ASP A 38 1.77 6.29 -7.06
N ILE A 39 1.15 6.75 -5.96
CA ILE A 39 -0.05 7.58 -5.98
C ILE A 39 0.26 8.96 -6.56
N LEU A 40 1.40 9.56 -6.19
CA LEU A 40 1.89 10.78 -6.84
C LEU A 40 2.09 10.61 -8.35
N GLN A 41 2.67 9.48 -8.79
CA GLN A 41 2.81 9.16 -10.23
C GLN A 41 1.45 8.93 -10.92
N LEU A 42 0.49 8.29 -10.26
CA LEU A 42 -0.86 8.09 -10.79
C LEU A 42 -1.59 9.43 -10.96
N LEU A 43 -1.56 10.29 -9.95
CA LEU A 43 -2.17 11.61 -9.98
C LEU A 43 -1.52 12.52 -11.02
N TYR A 44 -0.19 12.46 -11.19
CA TYR A 44 0.52 13.17 -12.26
C TYR A 44 0.08 12.72 -13.66
N LYS A 45 -0.10 11.40 -13.89
CA LYS A 45 -0.66 10.89 -15.15
C LYS A 45 -2.10 11.37 -15.38
N MET A 46 -2.93 11.41 -14.34
CA MET A 46 -4.27 11.99 -14.42
C MET A 46 -4.21 13.48 -14.74
N ASP A 47 -3.25 14.23 -14.18
CA ASP A 47 -3.10 15.66 -14.41
C ASP A 47 -2.68 15.99 -15.86
N ILE A 48 -1.77 15.20 -16.45
CA ILE A 48 -1.47 15.24 -17.89
C ILE A 48 -2.74 14.97 -18.71
N GLY A 49 -3.57 14.01 -18.27
CA GLY A 49 -4.84 13.66 -18.91
C GLY A 49 -5.88 14.79 -18.86
N GLU A 50 -6.01 15.49 -17.73
CA GLU A 50 -6.91 16.64 -17.58
C GLU A 50 -6.50 17.83 -18.47
N HIS A 51 -5.20 18.05 -18.66
CA HIS A 51 -4.64 19.07 -19.57
C HIS A 51 -4.64 18.62 -21.04
N GLY A 52 -5.07 17.39 -21.35
CA GLY A 52 -5.21 16.88 -22.72
C GLY A 52 -6.41 17.46 -23.47
N GLN A 53 -6.41 17.32 -24.80
CA GLN A 53 -7.54 17.76 -25.64
C GLN A 53 -8.67 16.72 -25.74
N SER A 54 -8.38 15.44 -25.55
CA SER A 54 -9.34 14.33 -25.65
C SER A 54 -10.39 14.36 -24.53
N ASP A 55 -11.65 14.04 -24.84
CA ASP A 55 -12.73 13.99 -23.82
C ASP A 55 -12.59 12.85 -22.81
N TYR A 56 -11.73 11.88 -23.10
CA TYR A 56 -11.29 10.84 -22.17
C TYR A 56 -9.78 10.66 -22.29
N TYR A 57 -9.15 10.33 -21.15
CA TYR A 57 -7.75 9.93 -21.07
C TYR A 57 -7.63 8.57 -20.38
N THR A 58 -6.54 7.85 -20.62
CA THR A 58 -6.31 6.52 -20.06
C THR A 58 -5.15 6.55 -19.07
N VAL A 59 -5.36 6.01 -17.87
CA VAL A 59 -4.31 5.84 -16.85
C VAL A 59 -4.21 4.38 -16.42
N SER A 60 -3.03 3.97 -16.01
CA SER A 60 -2.78 2.64 -15.44
C SER A 60 -1.99 2.72 -14.14
N TYR A 61 -2.39 1.88 -13.19
CA TYR A 61 -1.79 1.68 -11.88
C TYR A 61 -1.41 0.21 -11.71
N GLY A 62 -0.31 -0.10 -11.03
CA GLY A 62 0.16 -1.47 -10.86
C GLY A 62 0.96 -1.71 -9.59
N GLN A 63 0.91 -2.95 -9.11
CA GLN A 63 1.72 -3.45 -8.01
C GLN A 63 2.53 -4.66 -8.49
N THR A 64 3.84 -4.61 -8.29
CA THR A 64 4.80 -5.59 -8.81
C THR A 64 5.74 -6.03 -7.69
N MET A 65 5.98 -7.33 -7.57
CA MET A 65 7.06 -7.87 -6.74
C MET A 65 8.20 -8.39 -7.62
N TYR A 66 9.41 -8.36 -7.07
CA TYR A 66 10.62 -8.86 -7.73
C TYR A 66 11.19 -10.06 -6.98
N LYS A 67 11.73 -11.03 -7.73
CA LYS A 67 12.31 -12.26 -7.18
C LYS A 67 13.51 -11.99 -6.27
N ASP A 68 14.25 -10.91 -6.55
CA ASP A 68 15.49 -10.55 -5.89
C ASP A 68 15.75 -9.03 -6.00
N SER A 69 16.79 -8.55 -5.30
CA SER A 69 17.21 -7.15 -5.30
C SER A 69 17.76 -6.65 -6.64
N THR A 70 18.11 -7.55 -7.58
CA THR A 70 18.57 -7.17 -8.93
C THR A 70 17.40 -6.79 -9.85
N ARG A 71 16.16 -7.11 -9.45
CA ARG A 71 14.90 -6.78 -10.15
C ARG A 71 14.81 -7.30 -11.59
N ARG A 72 15.64 -8.27 -11.98
CA ARG A 72 15.67 -8.86 -13.33
C ARG A 72 14.45 -9.72 -13.65
N ILE A 73 13.78 -10.25 -12.64
CA ILE A 73 12.56 -11.05 -12.76
C ILE A 73 11.54 -10.49 -11.78
N GLY A 74 10.37 -10.08 -12.29
CA GLY A 74 9.27 -9.58 -11.48
C GLY A 74 7.91 -9.91 -12.08
N ILE A 75 6.88 -9.95 -11.23
CA ILE A 75 5.51 -10.23 -11.61
C ILE A 75 4.55 -9.32 -10.83
N GLY A 76 3.49 -8.87 -11.49
CA GLY A 76 2.59 -7.86 -10.93
C GLY A 76 1.17 -7.92 -11.46
N LYS A 77 0.28 -7.18 -10.79
CA LYS A 77 -1.07 -6.87 -11.27
C LYS A 77 -1.17 -5.39 -11.60
N HIS A 78 -1.93 -5.08 -12.64
CA HIS A 78 -2.27 -3.73 -13.02
C HIS A 78 -3.73 -3.61 -13.45
N CYS A 79 -4.30 -2.43 -13.22
CA CYS A 79 -5.53 -2.00 -13.86
C CYS A 79 -5.26 -0.81 -14.79
N THR A 80 -6.07 -0.69 -15.83
CA THR A 80 -6.06 0.39 -16.82
C THR A 80 -7.47 0.94 -16.92
N TRP A 81 -7.66 2.21 -16.58
CA TRP A 81 -8.96 2.86 -16.52
C TRP A 81 -9.00 4.03 -17.50
N ARG A 82 -10.12 4.18 -18.21
CA ARG A 82 -10.44 5.34 -19.05
C ARG A 82 -11.27 6.32 -18.22
N ILE A 83 -10.78 7.54 -18.08
CA ILE A 83 -11.39 8.58 -17.24
C ILE A 83 -11.86 9.71 -18.14
N LYS A 84 -13.08 10.20 -17.91
CA LYS A 84 -13.65 11.35 -18.60
C LYS A 84 -12.94 12.62 -18.17
N ARG A 85 -12.51 13.47 -19.10
CA ARG A 85 -11.86 14.76 -18.79
C ARG A 85 -12.80 15.70 -18.01
N GLY A 86 -12.23 16.68 -17.31
CA GLY A 86 -12.93 17.59 -16.42
C GLY A 86 -13.25 17.00 -15.05
N ARG A 87 -12.36 16.17 -14.47
CA ARG A 87 -12.54 15.69 -13.08
C ARG A 87 -11.97 16.69 -12.08
N SER A 88 -12.70 16.96 -11.01
CA SER A 88 -12.15 17.71 -9.88
C SER A 88 -11.04 16.90 -9.17
N LEU A 89 -10.10 17.59 -8.51
CA LEU A 89 -9.02 16.91 -7.78
C LEU A 89 -9.55 15.89 -6.73
N PRO A 90 -10.63 16.17 -5.95
CA PRO A 90 -11.26 15.16 -5.10
C PRO A 90 -11.81 13.94 -5.86
N GLN A 91 -12.36 14.10 -7.07
CA GLN A 91 -12.77 12.97 -7.91
C GLN A 91 -11.55 12.15 -8.37
N ARG A 92 -10.45 12.81 -8.77
CA ARG A 92 -9.19 12.12 -9.10
C ARG A 92 -8.63 11.34 -7.91
N HIS A 93 -8.69 11.89 -6.69
CA HIS A 93 -8.33 11.17 -5.46
C HIS A 93 -9.23 9.94 -5.22
N SER A 94 -10.55 10.08 -5.37
CA SER A 94 -11.50 8.97 -5.20
C SER A 94 -11.28 7.84 -6.22
N ILE A 95 -11.00 8.19 -7.48
CA ILE A 95 -10.64 7.24 -8.54
C ILE A 95 -9.29 6.56 -8.23
N ALA A 96 -8.27 7.32 -7.85
CA ALA A 96 -6.96 6.78 -7.49
C ALA A 96 -7.02 5.81 -6.30
N LEU A 97 -7.84 6.10 -5.29
CA LEU A 97 -8.09 5.21 -4.15
C LEU A 97 -8.70 3.87 -4.60
N ALA A 98 -9.72 3.92 -5.47
CA ALA A 98 -10.34 2.71 -6.01
C ALA A 98 -9.39 1.91 -6.91
N MET A 99 -8.56 2.57 -7.75
CA MET A 99 -7.51 1.91 -8.54
C MET A 99 -6.48 1.21 -7.63
N MET A 100 -6.04 1.85 -6.54
CA MET A 100 -5.13 1.25 -5.57
C MET A 100 -5.76 0.03 -4.88
N MET A 101 -6.93 0.21 -4.26
CA MET A 101 -7.60 -0.86 -3.50
C MET A 101 -7.96 -2.06 -4.38
N SER A 102 -8.50 -1.82 -5.57
CA SER A 102 -8.84 -2.88 -6.53
C SER A 102 -7.59 -3.67 -6.98
N THR A 103 -6.50 -2.99 -7.29
CA THR A 103 -5.24 -3.62 -7.71
C THR A 103 -4.60 -4.41 -6.58
N ALA A 104 -4.58 -3.88 -5.35
CA ALA A 104 -4.03 -4.57 -4.19
C ALA A 104 -4.75 -5.92 -3.93
N MET A 105 -6.09 -5.96 -3.90
CA MET A 105 -6.82 -7.22 -3.72
C MET A 105 -6.53 -8.26 -4.83
N ARG A 106 -6.29 -7.81 -6.07
CA ARG A 106 -5.92 -8.69 -7.19
C ARG A 106 -4.47 -9.16 -7.11
N PHE A 107 -3.59 -8.31 -6.59
CA PHE A 107 -2.18 -8.63 -6.37
C PHE A 107 -2.02 -9.62 -5.20
N GLU A 108 -2.80 -9.50 -4.13
CA GLU A 108 -2.91 -10.50 -3.07
C GLU A 108 -3.34 -11.87 -3.63
N ALA A 109 -4.42 -11.89 -4.41
CA ALA A 109 -4.91 -13.11 -5.05
C ALA A 109 -3.88 -13.72 -6.02
N LEU A 110 -3.05 -12.90 -6.67
CA LEU A 110 -1.92 -13.37 -7.49
C LEU A 110 -0.81 -13.99 -6.62
N GLN A 111 -0.41 -13.34 -5.52
CA GLN A 111 0.58 -13.89 -4.59
C GLN A 111 0.15 -15.25 -4.02
N ALA A 112 -1.16 -15.43 -3.79
CA ALA A 112 -1.76 -16.69 -3.36
C ALA A 112 -1.94 -17.75 -4.47
N SER A 113 -1.66 -17.45 -5.74
CA SER A 113 -1.98 -18.36 -6.88
C SER A 113 -0.88 -18.55 -7.94
N ILE A 114 0.25 -17.83 -7.86
CA ILE A 114 1.45 -18.15 -8.65
C ILE A 114 1.90 -19.59 -8.31
N PRO A 115 2.24 -20.45 -9.30
CA PRO A 115 2.43 -21.90 -9.10
C PRO A 115 3.69 -22.30 -8.32
N PHE A 116 4.32 -21.38 -7.60
CA PHE A 116 5.62 -21.56 -6.95
C PHE A 116 5.61 -20.87 -5.57
N SER A 117 4.99 -21.52 -4.58
CA SER A 117 5.11 -21.23 -3.12
C SER A 117 6.52 -21.56 -2.58
N TRP A 118 7.54 -21.23 -3.37
CA TRP A 118 8.66 -22.13 -3.62
C TRP A 118 9.87 -21.89 -2.69
N ARG A 119 9.84 -20.80 -1.90
CA ARG A 119 10.83 -20.49 -0.86
C ARG A 119 10.45 -19.39 0.15
N THR A 120 9.25 -18.82 0.08
CA THR A 120 8.82 -17.71 0.96
C THR A 120 7.33 -17.81 1.29
N ASP A 121 6.96 -17.29 2.46
CA ASP A 121 5.57 -17.19 2.95
C ASP A 121 4.84 -15.98 2.31
N SER A 122 4.71 -16.01 0.98
CA SER A 122 4.31 -14.84 0.18
C SER A 122 2.79 -14.65 0.10
N GLY A 123 2.30 -13.70 0.90
CA GLY A 123 1.01 -13.02 0.80
C GLY A 123 1.09 -11.74 1.62
N PHE A 124 0.03 -10.92 1.63
CA PHE A 124 0.05 -9.68 2.44
C PHE A 124 0.33 -9.95 3.91
N SER A 125 1.24 -9.16 4.47
CA SER A 125 1.63 -9.12 5.87
C SER A 125 0.73 -8.14 6.63
N ALA A 126 0.85 -8.05 7.95
CA ALA A 126 -0.03 -7.20 8.78
C ALA A 126 -0.04 -5.72 8.34
N GLU A 127 1.12 -5.24 7.88
CA GLU A 127 1.47 -3.87 7.54
C GLU A 127 1.13 -3.45 6.10
N ASP A 128 1.05 -4.39 5.14
CA ASP A 128 1.03 -4.07 3.70
C ASP A 128 -0.06 -3.06 3.32
N LEU A 129 -1.33 -3.41 3.57
CA LEU A 129 -2.48 -2.61 3.14
C LEU A 129 -2.66 -1.31 3.93
N VAL A 130 -2.30 -1.30 5.22
CA VAL A 130 -2.38 -0.09 6.06
C VAL A 130 -1.23 0.87 5.73
N SER A 131 -0.07 0.36 5.33
CA SER A 131 1.07 1.17 4.86
C SER A 131 0.80 1.78 3.49
N ASP A 132 0.31 0.99 2.51
CA ASP A 132 -0.12 1.50 1.20
C ASP A 132 -1.17 2.62 1.36
N LEU A 133 -2.19 2.40 2.22
CA LEU A 133 -3.23 3.41 2.50
C LEU A 133 -2.69 4.66 3.20
N PHE A 134 -1.75 4.51 4.14
CA PHE A 134 -1.10 5.64 4.79
C PHE A 134 -0.25 6.45 3.80
N GLY A 135 0.44 5.77 2.88
CA GLY A 135 1.12 6.36 1.72
C GLY A 135 0.18 7.14 0.81
N PHE A 136 -0.98 6.58 0.47
CA PHE A 136 -2.03 7.28 -0.30
C PHE A 136 -2.44 8.59 0.36
N TYR A 137 -2.74 8.59 1.66
CA TYR A 137 -3.15 9.81 2.36
C TYR A 137 -2.03 10.86 2.48
N ARG A 138 -0.77 10.44 2.66
CA ARG A 138 0.40 11.34 2.57
C ARG A 138 0.55 11.95 1.18
N ALA A 139 0.25 11.22 0.12
CA ALA A 139 0.34 11.70 -1.27
C ALA A 139 -0.79 12.69 -1.62
N ILE A 140 -2.05 12.38 -1.28
CA ILE A 140 -3.18 13.23 -1.64
C ILE A 140 -3.35 14.48 -0.75
N ARG A 141 -2.72 14.49 0.43
CA ARG A 141 -2.74 15.61 1.39
C ARG A 141 -1.37 15.73 2.07
N PRO A 142 -0.37 16.35 1.42
CA PRO A 142 0.98 16.44 1.97
C PRO A 142 1.03 17.13 3.34
N ASN A 143 1.21 16.34 4.40
CA ASN A 143 1.31 16.80 5.78
C ASN A 143 2.11 15.78 6.63
N ASN A 144 2.65 16.23 7.78
CA ASN A 144 3.27 15.34 8.75
C ASN A 144 2.19 14.66 9.61
N TYR A 145 1.78 13.46 9.21
CA TYR A 145 0.77 12.69 9.93
C TYR A 145 1.32 11.84 11.10
N PHE A 146 2.65 11.65 11.20
CA PHE A 146 3.25 10.77 12.21
C PHE A 146 2.90 11.11 13.68
N PRO A 147 2.73 12.39 14.10
CA PRO A 147 2.28 12.73 15.44
C PRO A 147 0.91 12.14 15.83
N PHE A 148 0.04 11.86 14.86
CA PHE A 148 -1.29 11.26 15.13
C PHE A 148 -1.27 9.74 15.24
N LEU A 149 -0.10 9.09 15.09
CA LEU A 149 0.01 7.64 15.01
C LEU A 149 0.41 6.96 16.33
N LEU A 150 0.79 7.71 17.36
CA LEU A 150 1.32 7.16 18.62
C LEU A 150 2.41 6.10 18.35
N LEU A 151 3.49 6.53 17.67
CA LEU A 151 4.63 5.67 17.41
C LEU A 151 5.39 5.39 18.71
N ILE A 152 5.75 4.12 18.92
CA ILE A 152 6.45 3.65 20.12
C ILE A 152 7.96 3.54 19.89
N SER A 153 8.73 3.36 20.97
CA SER A 153 10.17 3.17 20.85
C SER A 153 10.53 1.85 20.14
N LYS A 154 11.75 1.78 19.59
CA LYS A 154 12.30 0.55 19.00
C LYS A 154 12.27 -0.63 19.99
N ALA A 155 12.45 -0.38 21.29
CA ALA A 155 12.42 -1.41 22.32
C ALA A 155 11.02 -2.02 22.49
N GLU A 156 9.98 -1.19 22.54
CA GLU A 156 8.59 -1.64 22.68
C GLU A 156 8.05 -2.29 21.40
N ALA A 157 8.50 -1.84 20.23
CA ALA A 157 8.23 -2.47 18.95
C ALA A 157 8.88 -3.86 18.86
N LEU A 158 10.15 -3.99 19.25
CA LEU A 158 10.84 -5.28 19.33
C LEU A 158 10.21 -6.21 20.38
N ALA A 159 9.71 -5.70 21.51
CA ALA A 159 8.97 -6.52 22.49
C ALA A 159 7.69 -7.15 21.90
N ARG A 160 6.97 -6.42 21.02
CA ARG A 160 5.83 -6.98 20.25
C ARG A 160 6.31 -8.00 19.21
N TRP A 161 7.38 -7.69 18.48
CA TRP A 161 7.98 -8.63 17.51
C TRP A 161 8.39 -9.95 18.16
N ASP A 162 9.06 -9.90 19.31
CA ASP A 162 9.61 -11.09 19.97
C ASP A 162 8.53 -11.93 20.67
N HIS A 163 7.35 -11.35 20.94
CA HIS A 163 6.22 -12.06 21.53
C HIS A 163 5.27 -12.66 20.48
N TYR A 164 4.89 -11.89 19.44
CA TYR A 164 3.95 -12.32 18.41
C TYR A 164 4.63 -12.94 17.18
N GLY A 165 5.93 -12.71 17.00
CA GLY A 165 6.66 -13.05 15.78
C GLY A 165 6.55 -11.98 14.68
N PRO A 166 7.11 -12.26 13.48
CA PRO A 166 7.11 -11.30 12.38
C PRO A 166 5.70 -10.97 11.87
N PRO A 167 5.44 -9.72 11.44
CA PRO A 167 4.19 -9.29 10.80
C PRO A 167 3.74 -10.16 9.62
N GLY A 168 4.70 -10.77 8.91
CA GLY A 168 4.44 -11.71 7.81
C GLY A 168 3.61 -12.93 8.20
N ASN A 169 3.64 -13.36 9.47
CA ASN A 169 2.80 -14.46 9.97
C ASN A 169 1.30 -14.12 9.96
N TYR A 170 0.94 -12.83 9.86
CA TYR A 170 -0.41 -12.33 10.06
C TYR A 170 -0.98 -11.74 8.77
N LYS A 171 -1.79 -12.52 8.06
CA LYS A 171 -2.28 -12.14 6.72
C LYS A 171 -3.43 -11.12 6.79
N ASN A 172 -3.09 -9.83 6.79
CA ASN A 172 -4.08 -8.74 6.81
C ASN A 172 -4.61 -8.41 5.40
N LYS A 173 -5.81 -8.93 5.10
CA LYS A 173 -6.53 -8.73 3.84
C LYS A 173 -7.48 -7.52 3.85
N LEU A 174 -7.40 -6.68 4.88
CA LEU A 174 -8.28 -5.55 5.08
C LEU A 174 -7.50 -4.24 5.08
N PHE A 175 -8.13 -3.18 4.57
CA PHE A 175 -7.70 -1.80 4.78
C PHE A 175 -8.04 -1.33 6.21
N LYS A 176 -7.55 -2.06 7.21
CA LYS A 176 -7.72 -1.79 8.64
C LYS A 176 -6.41 -2.07 9.39
N PRO A 177 -6.11 -1.31 10.46
CA PRO A 177 -5.02 -1.63 11.39
C PRO A 177 -5.16 -3.03 11.96
N LEU A 178 -4.07 -3.79 12.02
CA LEU A 178 -3.97 -4.97 12.89
C LEU A 178 -3.05 -4.61 14.05
N LEU A 179 -3.64 -4.43 15.23
CA LEU A 179 -2.96 -3.99 16.44
C LEU A 179 -2.46 -5.20 17.23
N PHE A 180 -1.24 -5.09 17.74
CA PHE A 180 -0.53 -6.09 18.53
C PHE A 180 -0.38 -5.53 19.96
N PRO A 181 -1.25 -5.92 20.90
CA PRO A 181 -1.28 -5.35 22.24
C PRO A 181 0.04 -5.53 23.00
N ASP A 182 0.32 -4.63 23.94
CA ASP A 182 1.56 -4.69 24.73
C ASP A 182 1.65 -5.98 25.56
N PRO A 183 2.63 -6.88 25.27
CA PRO A 183 2.75 -8.16 25.95
C PRO A 183 3.22 -8.03 27.41
N GLN A 184 3.78 -6.89 27.81
CA GLN A 184 4.10 -6.60 29.22
C GLN A 184 2.84 -6.25 30.01
N LYS A 185 1.83 -5.65 29.36
CA LYS A 185 0.53 -5.33 29.99
C LYS A 185 -0.41 -6.54 29.99
N ASN A 186 -0.43 -7.34 28.92
CA ASN A 186 -1.19 -8.59 28.87
C ASN A 186 -0.56 -9.62 27.91
N ARG A 187 0.22 -10.55 28.46
CA ARG A 187 0.86 -11.69 27.77
C ARG A 187 -0.09 -12.73 27.13
N HIS A 188 -1.41 -12.54 27.25
CA HIS A 188 -2.45 -13.40 26.67
C HIS A 188 -3.38 -12.63 25.71
N ALA A 189 -3.13 -11.34 25.48
CA ALA A 189 -3.85 -10.58 24.48
C ALA A 189 -3.45 -11.07 23.07
N VAL A 190 -4.44 -11.16 22.17
CA VAL A 190 -4.22 -11.55 20.77
C VAL A 190 -4.28 -10.32 19.86
N PRO A 191 -3.65 -10.34 18.67
CA PRO A 191 -3.77 -9.25 17.72
C PRO A 191 -5.22 -9.02 17.28
N GLN A 192 -5.63 -7.75 17.19
CA GLN A 192 -7.02 -7.35 16.97
C GLN A 192 -7.13 -6.18 15.98
N TYR A 193 -8.25 -6.08 15.26
CA TYR A 193 -8.45 -5.01 14.29
C TYR A 193 -8.75 -3.66 14.97
N GLY A 194 -7.96 -2.64 14.63
CA GLY A 194 -8.19 -1.26 15.04
C GLY A 194 -9.17 -0.52 14.11
N GLN A 195 -9.41 0.75 14.44
CA GLN A 195 -10.13 1.70 13.58
C GLN A 195 -9.12 2.60 12.85
N LEU A 196 -9.42 2.98 11.61
CA LEU A 196 -8.62 3.99 10.92
C LEU A 196 -8.82 5.37 11.57
N PRO A 197 -7.77 6.21 11.68
CA PRO A 197 -7.92 7.59 12.12
C PRO A 197 -8.68 8.40 11.06
N ASN A 198 -9.45 9.41 11.48
CA ASN A 198 -10.36 10.17 10.59
C ASN A 198 -9.70 10.74 9.32
N PHE A 199 -8.41 11.11 9.36
CA PHE A 199 -7.71 11.59 8.16
C PHE A 199 -7.58 10.50 7.08
N MET A 200 -7.48 9.22 7.47
CA MET A 200 -7.44 8.05 6.58
C MET A 200 -8.83 7.55 6.14
N MET A 201 -9.90 8.26 6.51
CA MET A 201 -11.27 8.02 6.05
C MET A 201 -11.83 9.24 5.30
N SER A 202 -10.96 10.18 4.91
CA SER A 202 -11.36 11.49 4.38
C SER A 202 -11.54 11.54 2.86
N VAL A 203 -11.40 10.41 2.17
CA VAL A 203 -11.75 10.17 0.76
C VAL A 203 -12.37 8.77 0.64
N GLU A 204 -13.50 8.66 -0.05
CA GLU A 204 -14.12 7.37 -0.38
C GLU A 204 -13.65 6.86 -1.76
N PRO A 205 -13.48 5.53 -1.94
CA PRO A 205 -13.15 4.96 -3.24
C PRO A 205 -14.29 5.16 -4.25
N PHE A 206 -13.94 5.47 -5.49
CA PHE A 206 -14.92 5.64 -6.58
C PHE A 206 -15.69 4.34 -6.87
N THR A 207 -17.03 4.42 -6.85
CA THR A 207 -17.95 3.30 -7.07
C THR A 207 -18.92 3.51 -8.25
N ASN A 208 -19.11 4.75 -8.73
CA ASN A 208 -20.17 5.10 -9.68
C ASN A 208 -19.77 4.86 -11.16
N PHE A 209 -19.40 3.64 -11.51
CA PHE A 209 -18.99 3.28 -12.88
C PHE A 209 -20.11 3.50 -13.93
N ALA A 210 -21.37 3.40 -13.53
CA ALA A 210 -22.53 3.65 -14.41
C ALA A 210 -22.63 5.10 -14.94
N SER A 211 -21.93 6.05 -14.32
CA SER A 211 -21.93 7.47 -14.72
C SER A 211 -21.06 7.80 -15.94
N GLY A 212 -20.24 6.85 -16.44
CA GLY A 212 -19.26 7.12 -17.50
C GLY A 212 -18.14 8.11 -17.08
N ILE A 213 -17.98 8.38 -15.78
CA ILE A 213 -16.90 9.23 -15.23
C ILE A 213 -15.56 8.50 -15.27
N ALA A 214 -15.56 7.20 -14.94
CA ALA A 214 -14.42 6.31 -15.07
C ALA A 214 -14.91 4.90 -15.48
N GLU A 215 -14.17 4.27 -16.39
CA GLU A 215 -14.49 2.98 -17.00
C GLU A 215 -13.27 2.06 -16.93
N ILE A 216 -13.48 0.79 -16.60
CA ILE A 216 -12.38 -0.17 -16.45
C ILE A 216 -12.09 -0.82 -17.80
N VAL A 217 -10.95 -0.48 -18.41
CA VAL A 217 -10.47 -1.04 -19.70
C VAL A 217 -9.74 -2.36 -19.48
N THR A 218 -9.02 -2.47 -18.37
CA THR A 218 -8.38 -3.71 -17.92
C THR A 218 -8.43 -3.73 -16.41
N ASP A 219 -9.03 -4.78 -15.83
CA ASP A 219 -9.21 -4.87 -14.38
C ASP A 219 -8.16 -5.73 -13.69
N ASN A 220 -7.71 -6.81 -14.35
CA ASN A 220 -6.90 -7.88 -13.76
C ASN A 220 -5.65 -8.22 -14.59
N GLY A 221 -5.04 -7.21 -15.21
CA GLY A 221 -3.89 -7.39 -16.09
C GLY A 221 -2.69 -7.96 -15.34
N THR A 222 -2.10 -9.04 -15.85
CA THR A 222 -0.84 -9.58 -15.32
C THR A 222 0.33 -8.92 -16.06
N GLN A 223 1.32 -8.43 -15.31
CA GLN A 223 2.60 -7.96 -15.85
C GLN A 223 3.69 -8.96 -15.47
N ILE A 224 4.60 -9.26 -16.41
CA ILE A 224 5.81 -10.04 -16.17
C ILE A 224 6.98 -9.22 -16.72
N ASN A 225 7.98 -8.96 -15.88
CA ASN A 225 9.22 -8.26 -16.24
C ASN A 225 10.35 -9.29 -16.29
N VAL A 226 11.06 -9.39 -17.42
CA VAL A 226 12.15 -10.37 -17.65
C VAL A 226 13.30 -9.65 -18.34
N PHE A 227 14.35 -9.34 -17.58
CA PHE A 227 15.51 -8.51 -17.95
C PHE A 227 15.22 -7.07 -18.45
N THR A 228 13.95 -6.73 -18.68
CA THR A 228 13.48 -5.36 -18.95
C THR A 228 13.40 -4.53 -17.67
N GLN A 229 13.63 -3.21 -17.78
CA GLN A 229 13.26 -2.29 -16.70
C GLN A 229 11.73 -2.36 -16.41
N PRO A 230 11.30 -1.97 -15.20
CA PRO A 230 9.88 -1.85 -14.89
C PRO A 230 9.15 -0.98 -15.92
N ARG A 231 7.96 -1.41 -16.37
CA ARG A 231 7.01 -0.46 -16.96
C ARG A 231 6.64 0.57 -15.90
N THR A 232 6.24 1.77 -16.32
CA THR A 232 6.08 2.97 -15.46
C THR A 232 4.83 2.95 -14.57
N PHE A 233 4.50 1.79 -13.98
CA PHE A 233 3.32 1.54 -13.16
C PHE A 233 3.65 1.15 -11.70
N ASP A 234 4.91 0.82 -11.41
CA ASP A 234 5.32 0.05 -10.23
C ASP A 234 5.29 0.81 -8.89
N VAL A 235 4.45 0.34 -7.97
CA VAL A 235 4.78 0.34 -6.53
C VAL A 235 6.02 -0.52 -6.30
N LYS A 236 7.02 0.02 -5.59
CA LYS A 236 8.21 -0.74 -5.19
C LYS A 236 7.91 -1.58 -3.94
N ARG A 237 7.41 -2.81 -4.11
CA ARG A 237 7.34 -3.79 -3.01
C ARG A 237 8.66 -4.57 -2.94
N THR A 238 9.38 -4.44 -1.83
CA THR A 238 10.63 -5.18 -1.56
C THR A 238 10.32 -6.60 -1.06
N PRO A 239 11.07 -7.63 -1.52
CA PRO A 239 10.78 -9.03 -1.23
C PRO A 239 10.80 -9.34 0.26
#